data_AF-B6SRA0-F1
#
_entry.id   AF-B6SRA0-F1
#
_cell.length_a   1.000
_cell.length_b   1.000
_cell.length_c   1.000
_cell.angle_alpha   90.00
_cell.angle_beta   90.00
_cell.angle_gamma   90.00
#
_symmetry.space_group_name_H-M   'P 1'
#
loop_
_entity.id
_entity.type
_entity.pdbx_description
1 polymer ?
#
loop_
_entity_poly.entity_id
_entity_poly.type
_entity_poly.pdbx_seq_one_letter_code
_entity_poly.pdbx_strand_id
1 'polypeptide(L)' 'MGGDHGGGHAGGDFRQKVWSMTGGPYCRPVHWRRNTAIAMFGVFLICIPIAMKSAELE' A
#
# COMPACT_ATOMS: atom_id res chain seq x y z
N MET A 1 -10.33 16.08 -13.81
CA MET A 1 -10.42 15.38 -15.11
C MET A 1 -11.07 14.03 -14.87
N GLY A 2 -12.20 13.78 -15.53
CA GLY A 2 -12.72 12.45 -15.89
C GLY A 2 -13.27 11.58 -14.78
N GLY A 3 -14.56 11.74 -14.46
CA GLY A 3 -15.36 10.66 -13.87
C GLY A 3 -15.86 9.76 -14.99
N ASP A 4 -15.32 8.56 -15.10
CA ASP A 4 -15.76 7.56 -16.08
C ASP A 4 -17.06 6.91 -15.61
N HIS A 5 -18.16 7.33 -16.24
CA HIS A 5 -19.43 6.62 -16.25
C HIS A 5 -19.32 5.41 -17.21
N GLY A 6 -19.01 4.24 -16.67
CA GLY A 6 -19.11 2.95 -17.36
C GLY A 6 -20.23 2.11 -16.74
N GLY A 7 -21.37 2.00 -17.44
CA GLY A 7 -22.53 1.25 -17.00
C GLY A 7 -22.32 -0.27 -16.95
N GLY A 8 -22.88 -0.90 -15.91
CA GLY A 8 -22.92 -2.35 -15.78
C GLY A 8 -23.62 -2.81 -14.49
N HIS A 9 -24.95 -2.89 -14.55
CA HIS A 9 -25.86 -3.61 -13.64
C HIS A 9 -25.89 -3.24 -12.15
N ALA A 10 -27.09 -3.25 -11.58
CA ALA A 10 -27.45 -2.79 -10.24
C ALA A 10 -26.93 -3.66 -9.06
N GLY A 11 -25.67 -4.08 -9.10
CA GLY A 11 -24.96 -4.73 -8.01
C GLY A 11 -23.46 -4.57 -8.25
N GLY A 12 -22.80 -3.70 -7.49
CA GLY A 12 -21.39 -3.36 -7.69
C GLY A 12 -20.47 -4.59 -7.80
N ASP A 13 -19.36 -4.45 -8.52
CA ASP A 13 -18.40 -5.54 -8.78
C ASP A 13 -18.06 -6.25 -7.46
N PHE A 14 -18.32 -7.57 -7.39
CA PHE A 14 -18.04 -8.39 -6.21
C PHE A 14 -16.57 -8.29 -5.78
N ARG A 15 -15.65 -7.98 -6.70
CA ARG A 15 -14.24 -7.72 -6.40
C ARG A 15 -14.04 -6.54 -5.43
N GLN A 16 -14.99 -5.62 -5.32
CA GLN A 16 -14.97 -4.56 -4.31
C GLN A 16 -15.37 -5.04 -2.91
N LYS A 17 -16.06 -6.19 -2.81
CA LYS A 17 -16.42 -6.82 -1.53
C LYS A 17 -15.33 -7.76 -1.00
N VAL A 18 -14.38 -8.15 -1.84
CA VAL A 18 -13.29 -9.06 -1.48
C VAL A 18 -12.10 -8.26 -0.96
N TRP A 19 -11.60 -8.63 0.22
CA TRP A 19 -10.37 -8.09 0.77
C TRP A 19 -9.23 -9.11 0.66
N SER A 20 -8.04 -8.64 0.27
CA SER A 20 -6.80 -9.42 0.22
C SER A 20 -5.67 -8.63 0.87
N MET A 21 -4.76 -9.31 1.56
CA MET A 21 -3.61 -8.69 2.21
C MET A 21 -2.71 -7.92 1.22
N THR A 22 -2.52 -8.44 0.01
CA THR A 22 -1.69 -7.80 -1.03
C THR A 22 -2.42 -6.72 -1.82
N GLY A 23 -3.74 -6.58 -1.62
CA GLY A 23 -4.64 -5.83 -2.48
C GLY A 23 -5.29 -6.67 -3.59
N GLY A 24 -6.29 -6.09 -4.25
CA GLY A 24 -7.03 -6.68 -5.36
C GLY A 24 -6.54 -6.26 -6.76
N PRO A 25 -7.24 -6.68 -7.83
CA PRO A 25 -6.92 -6.27 -9.20
C PRO A 25 -6.90 -4.75 -9.36
N TYR A 26 -5.92 -4.22 -10.08
CA TYR A 26 -5.76 -2.78 -10.37
C TYR A 26 -5.73 -1.88 -9.11
N CYS A 27 -5.05 -2.32 -8.04
CA CYS A 27 -4.88 -1.52 -6.82
C CYS A 27 -4.29 -0.13 -7.07
N ARG A 28 -5.12 0.91 -6.90
CA ARG A 28 -4.72 2.32 -6.94
C ARG A 28 -5.42 3.11 -5.82
N PRO A 29 -5.05 2.89 -4.55
CA PRO A 29 -5.67 3.62 -3.45
C PRO A 29 -5.31 5.11 -3.53
N VAL A 30 -6.27 5.97 -3.20
CA VAL A 30 -6.14 7.44 -3.25
C VAL A 30 -4.90 7.95 -2.49
N HIS A 31 -4.52 7.25 -1.40
CA HIS A 31 -3.49 7.68 -0.46
C HIS A 31 -2.16 6.92 -0.61
N TRP A 32 -1.92 6.25 -1.74
CA TRP A 32 -0.77 5.35 -1.91
C TRP A 32 0.57 6.00 -1.51
N ARG A 33 0.79 7.27 -1.87
CA ARG A 33 2.05 7.99 -1.55
C ARG A 33 2.29 8.14 -0.05
N ARG A 34 1.25 8.47 0.72
CA ARG A 34 1.35 8.64 2.18
C ARG A 34 1.61 7.29 2.86
N ASN A 35 0.91 6.24 2.42
CA ASN A 35 1.09 4.89 2.96
C ASN A 35 2.51 4.36 2.67
N THR A 36 3.01 4.57 1.44
CA THR A 36 4.38 4.20 1.08
C THR A 36 5.41 4.97 1.92
N ALA A 37 5.21 6.28 2.15
CA ALA A 37 6.11 7.05 2.99
C ALA A 37 6.18 6.51 4.43
N ILE A 38 5.04 6.15 5.02
CA ILE A 38 4.98 5.55 6.37
C ILE A 38 5.69 4.20 6.40
N ALA A 39 5.48 3.35 5.39
CA ALA A 39 6.14 2.06 5.30
C ALA A 39 7.66 2.20 5.21
N MET A 40 8.15 3.08 4.32
CA MET A 40 9.57 3.34 4.17
C MET A 40 10.19 3.96 5.43
N PHE A 41 9.46 4.84 6.12
CA PHE A 41 9.90 5.40 7.39
C PHE A 41 10.12 4.30 8.44
N GLY A 42 9.20 3.34 8.56
CA GLY A 42 9.38 2.17 9.42
C GLY A 42 10.60 1.33 9.07
N VAL A 43 10.83 1.09 7.77
CA VAL A 43 12.04 0.37 7.30
C VAL A 43 13.31 1.09 7.73
N PHE A 44 13.42 2.39 7.49
CA PHE A 44 14.60 3.16 7.89
C PHE A 44 14.81 3.19 9.40
N LEU A 45 13.73 3.39 10.17
CA LEU A 45 13.81 3.37 11.64
C LEU A 45 14.32 2.04 12.20
N ILE A 46 14.07 0.93 11.51
CA ILE A 46 14.52 -0.39 11.93
C ILE A 46 15.93 -0.68 11.41
N CYS A 47 16.20 -0.40 10.13
CA CYS A 47 17.47 -0.73 9.51
C CYS A 47 18.65 0.11 10.06
N ILE A 48 18.45 1.39 10.39
CA ILE A 48 19.51 2.25 10.93
C ILE A 48 20.07 1.72 12.27
N PRO A 49 19.26 1.49 13.32
CA PRO A 49 19.78 1.00 14.59
C PRO A 49 20.34 -0.42 14.46
N ILE A 50 19.75 -1.27 13.62
CA ILE A 50 20.32 -2.60 13.32
C ILE A 50 21.72 -2.43 12.73
N ALA A 51 21.90 -1.57 11.73
CA ALA A 51 23.21 -1.34 11.12
C ALA A 51 24.23 -0.79 12.13
N MET A 52 23.83 0.15 12.99
CA MET A 52 24.72 0.67 14.06
C MET A 52 25.13 -0.43 15.03
N LYS A 53 24.18 -1.27 15.47
CA LYS A 53 24.49 -2.40 16.35
C LYS A 53 25.31 -3.46 15.66
N SER A 54 25.04 -3.78 14.41
CA SER A 54 25.86 -4.70 13.61
C SER A 54 27.29 -4.21 13.46
N ALA A 55 27.51 -2.91 13.25
CA ALA A 55 28.84 -2.31 13.14
C ALA A 55 29.60 -2.25 14.48
N GLU A 56 28.91 -2.20 15.62
CA GLU A 56 29.53 -2.32 16.96
C GLU A 56 29.94 -3.77 17.30
N LEU A 57 29.43 -4.76 16.57
CA LEU A 57 29.62 -6.19 16.81
C LEU A 57 30.68 -6.84 15.88
N GLU A 58 31.25 -6.08 14.95
CA GLU A 58 32.49 -6.39 14.21
C GLU A 58 33.72 -5.81 14.94
#